data_AF-A0A0U2Q9H9-F1
#
_entry.id   AF-A0A0U2Q9H9-F1
#
_cell.length_a   1.000
_cell.length_b   1.000
_cell.length_c   1.000
_cell.angle_alpha   90.00
_cell.angle_beta   90.00
_cell.angle_gamma   90.00
#
_symmetry.space_group_name_H-M   'P 1'
#
loop_
_entity.id
_entity.type
_entity.pdbx_description
1 polymer ?
#
loop_
_entity_poly.entity_id
_entity_poly.type
_entity_poly.pdbx_seq_one_letter_code
_entity_poly.pdbx_strand_id
1 'polypeptide(L)'
;GPIARDKVWFYSSARFQRSESYIAGLWENKNAGDLSKWLYEADLDDQTSSFLKSNTVNTRVTWQASPRNKFNVYFDNSWRYWNASLVGVSSESEQKYDFPRLWQVTGGWSSPVSNKMLIDVRGGMHKEDIFNFYDPDPNGVYRNLIGVVEQNQVIPGIGSIGTFRYRGRSNTNDTGIAANDQILTDD
;
A
#
# COMPACT_ATOMS: atom_id res chain seq x y z
N GLY A 1 -1.63 -21.01 -21.09
CA GLY A 1 -1.38 -21.99 -22.16
C GLY A 1 -1.73 -21.42 -23.52
N PRO A 2 -1.69 -22.22 -24.60
CA PRO A 2 -2.17 -21.78 -25.92
C PRO A 2 -3.70 -21.64 -25.92
N ILE A 3 -4.21 -20.55 -26.48
CA ILE A 3 -5.63 -20.35 -26.81
C ILE A 3 -5.90 -20.88 -28.21
N ALA A 4 -5.01 -20.56 -29.15
CA ALA A 4 -5.01 -21.07 -30.50
C ALA A 4 -3.62 -21.63 -30.80
N ARG A 5 -3.55 -22.89 -31.21
CA ARG A 5 -2.29 -23.58 -31.51
C ARG A 5 -1.47 -22.75 -32.49
N ASP A 6 -0.21 -22.51 -32.13
CA ASP A 6 0.78 -21.75 -32.91
C ASP A 6 0.40 -20.30 -33.26
N LYS A 7 -0.71 -19.77 -32.71
CA LYS A 7 -1.19 -18.41 -32.98
C LYS A 7 -1.33 -17.57 -31.72
N VAL A 8 -2.00 -18.04 -30.69
CA VAL A 8 -2.30 -17.24 -29.51
C VAL A 8 -1.97 -18.05 -28.26
N TRP A 9 -1.22 -17.46 -27.35
CA TRP A 9 -0.95 -18.04 -26.04
C TRP A 9 -0.96 -16.98 -24.96
N PHE A 10 -1.29 -17.42 -23.75
CA PHE A 10 -1.32 -16.55 -22.59
C PHE A 10 -0.69 -17.23 -21.38
N TYR A 11 -0.27 -16.42 -20.41
CA TYR A 11 -0.12 -16.83 -19.03
C TYR A 11 -0.80 -15.81 -18.13
N SER A 12 -1.24 -16.27 -16.98
CA SER A 12 -1.71 -15.39 -15.91
C SER A 12 -1.16 -15.91 -14.59
N SER A 13 -0.92 -15.01 -13.65
CA SER A 13 -0.54 -15.35 -12.29
C SER A 13 -1.22 -14.43 -11.29
N ALA A 14 -1.45 -14.95 -10.09
CA ALA A 14 -1.91 -14.18 -8.96
C ALA A 14 -0.99 -14.43 -7.77
N ARG A 15 -0.70 -13.37 -7.01
CA ARG A 15 0.06 -13.43 -5.76
C ARG A 15 -0.76 -12.75 -4.68
N PHE A 16 -0.87 -13.41 -3.54
CA PHE A 16 -1.40 -12.83 -2.31
C PHE A 16 -0.30 -12.93 -1.25
N GLN A 17 0.12 -11.78 -0.73
CA GLN A 17 1.22 -11.73 0.22
C GLN A 17 0.88 -10.77 1.35
N ARG A 18 1.14 -11.20 2.58
CA ARG A 18 1.15 -10.38 3.79
C ARG A 18 2.51 -10.53 4.44
N SER A 19 3.19 -9.43 4.69
CA SER A 19 4.39 -9.35 5.53
C SER A 19 4.00 -8.63 6.80
N GLU A 20 4.39 -9.14 7.96
CA GLU A 20 3.98 -8.60 9.25
C GLU A 20 5.11 -8.75 10.26
N SER A 21 5.33 -7.69 11.04
CA SER A 21 6.40 -7.61 12.02
C SER A 21 5.91 -6.83 13.24
N TYR A 22 6.18 -7.38 14.43
CA TYR A 22 5.91 -6.68 15.68
C TYR A 22 6.93 -5.58 15.94
N ILE A 23 6.46 -4.46 16.49
CA ILE A 23 7.31 -3.35 16.90
C ILE A 23 7.71 -3.54 18.36
N ALA A 24 9.00 -3.70 18.61
CA ALA A 24 9.51 -3.88 19.97
C ALA A 24 9.21 -2.65 20.83
N GLY A 25 8.71 -2.87 22.05
CA GLY A 25 8.42 -1.79 22.99
C GLY A 25 7.16 -1.00 22.67
N LEU A 26 6.30 -1.48 21.78
CA LEU A 26 5.06 -0.82 21.38
C LEU A 26 3.87 -1.76 21.49
N TRP A 27 2.79 -1.27 22.07
CA TRP A 27 1.55 -2.01 22.30
C TRP A 27 0.36 -1.18 21.84
N GLU A 28 -0.75 -1.85 21.58
CA GLU A 28 -2.00 -1.16 21.28
C GLU A 28 -2.47 -0.33 22.48
N ASN A 29 -3.16 0.78 22.21
CA ASN A 29 -3.64 1.68 23.24
C ASN A 29 -5.07 1.29 23.65
N LYS A 30 -5.29 0.87 24.89
CA LYS A 30 -6.64 0.55 25.42
C LYS A 30 -7.61 1.72 25.37
N ASN A 31 -7.09 2.94 25.37
CA ASN A 31 -7.85 4.17 25.31
C ASN A 31 -8.02 4.72 23.87
N ALA A 32 -7.57 3.99 22.83
CA ALA A 32 -7.70 4.42 21.45
C ALA A 32 -9.17 4.69 21.07
N GLY A 33 -9.44 5.86 20.49
CA GLY A 33 -10.78 6.25 20.02
C GLY A 33 -11.74 6.74 21.11
N ASP A 34 -11.39 6.65 22.40
CA ASP A 34 -12.21 7.18 23.49
C ASP A 34 -11.93 8.67 23.74
N LEU A 35 -12.91 9.53 23.43
CA LEU A 35 -12.81 10.98 23.61
C LEU A 35 -12.65 11.40 25.09
N SER A 36 -13.09 10.57 26.04
CA SER A 36 -13.01 10.84 27.48
C SER A 36 -11.64 10.52 28.09
N LYS A 37 -10.79 9.78 27.37
CA LYS A 37 -9.50 9.28 27.88
C LYS A 37 -8.34 10.03 27.23
N TRP A 38 -7.46 10.58 28.06
CA TRP A 38 -6.33 11.39 27.58
C TRP A 38 -4.99 10.70 27.54
N LEU A 39 -4.78 9.69 28.38
CA LEU A 39 -3.47 9.06 28.52
C LEU A 39 -3.43 7.74 27.75
N TYR A 40 -2.25 7.45 27.21
CA TYR A 40 -1.97 6.15 26.63
C TYR A 40 -1.94 5.09 27.75
N GLU A 41 -2.65 3.99 27.50
CA GLU A 41 -2.63 2.81 28.35
C GLU A 41 -2.28 1.60 27.49
N ALA A 42 -1.08 1.06 27.69
CA ALA A 42 -0.57 -0.06 26.91
C ALA A 42 -1.40 -1.33 27.16
N ASP A 43 -1.82 -1.99 26.08
CA ASP A 43 -2.33 -3.35 26.13
C ASP A 43 -1.19 -4.36 26.01
N LEU A 44 -0.68 -4.84 27.14
CA LEU A 44 0.47 -5.76 27.16
C LEU A 44 0.15 -7.13 26.53
N ASP A 45 -1.13 -7.44 26.31
CA ASP A 45 -1.58 -8.65 25.62
C ASP A 45 -1.67 -8.45 24.09
N ASP A 46 -1.57 -7.22 23.58
CA ASP A 46 -1.66 -6.88 22.15
C ASP A 46 -0.51 -5.97 21.69
N GLN A 47 0.51 -6.58 21.09
CA GLN A 47 1.69 -5.88 20.60
C GLN A 47 1.42 -5.27 19.22
N THR A 48 1.74 -3.99 19.05
CA THR A 48 1.55 -3.32 17.77
C THR A 48 2.41 -3.94 16.68
N SER A 49 1.80 -4.13 15.51
CA SER A 49 2.45 -4.73 14.34
C SER A 49 2.36 -3.82 13.11
N SER A 50 3.49 -3.66 12.42
CA SER A 50 3.49 -3.16 11.05
C SER A 50 3.19 -4.31 10.10
N PHE A 51 2.31 -4.09 9.13
CA PHE A 51 2.07 -5.07 8.09
C PHE A 51 1.90 -4.44 6.71
N LEU A 52 2.33 -5.19 5.72
CA LEU A 52 2.19 -4.87 4.30
C LEU A 52 1.45 -6.01 3.62
N LYS A 53 0.27 -5.72 3.10
CA LYS A 53 -0.48 -6.61 2.22
C LYS A 53 -0.22 -6.18 0.78
N SER A 54 0.31 -7.08 -0.03
CA SER A 54 0.56 -6.86 -1.45
C SER A 54 -0.03 -8.01 -2.24
N ASN A 55 -1.06 -7.70 -3.01
CA ASN A 55 -1.75 -8.64 -3.87
C ASN A 55 -1.57 -8.20 -5.32
N THR A 56 -1.42 -9.15 -6.22
CA THR A 56 -1.19 -8.86 -7.64
C THR A 56 -1.92 -9.89 -8.49
N VAL A 57 -2.52 -9.46 -9.58
CA VAL A 57 -3.00 -10.31 -10.68
C VAL A 57 -2.41 -9.76 -11.97
N ASN A 58 -1.74 -10.63 -12.74
CA ASN A 58 -1.20 -10.26 -14.02
C ASN A 58 -1.57 -11.26 -15.11
N THR A 59 -1.52 -10.78 -16.34
CA THR A 59 -1.79 -11.56 -17.55
C THR A 59 -0.88 -11.08 -18.66
N ARG A 60 -0.27 -12.02 -19.38
CA ARG A 60 0.37 -11.76 -20.67
C ARG A 60 -0.34 -12.52 -21.76
N VAL A 61 -0.65 -11.85 -22.85
CA VAL A 61 -1.13 -12.45 -24.08
C VAL A 61 -0.10 -12.22 -25.17
N THR A 62 0.17 -13.24 -25.96
CA THR A 62 1.01 -13.15 -27.15
C THR A 62 0.27 -13.71 -28.33
N TRP A 63 0.36 -13.01 -29.46
CA TRP A 63 -0.35 -13.34 -30.68
C TRP A 63 0.59 -13.29 -31.88
N GLN A 64 0.83 -14.44 -32.50
CA GLN A 64 1.41 -14.57 -33.83
C GLN A 64 0.29 -14.37 -34.87
N ALA A 65 0.07 -13.12 -35.27
CA ALA A 65 -0.99 -12.74 -36.21
C ALA A 65 -0.75 -13.27 -37.63
N SER A 66 0.51 -13.23 -38.08
CA SER A 66 0.96 -13.83 -39.34
C SER A 66 2.39 -14.35 -39.17
N PRO A 67 2.97 -15.10 -40.14
CA PRO A 67 4.36 -15.56 -40.03
C PRO A 67 5.38 -14.45 -39.79
N ARG A 68 5.04 -13.20 -40.13
CA ARG A 68 5.90 -12.03 -39.94
C ARG A 68 5.40 -11.04 -38.91
N ASN A 69 4.29 -11.27 -38.21
CA ASN A 69 3.76 -10.31 -37.25
C ASN A 69 3.45 -10.98 -35.92
N LYS A 70 4.13 -10.53 -34.87
CA LYS A 70 3.94 -10.98 -33.51
C LYS A 70 3.64 -9.79 -32.60
N PHE A 71 2.58 -9.91 -31.81
CA PHE A 71 2.16 -8.93 -30.82
C PHE A 71 2.27 -9.53 -29.42
N ASN A 72 2.62 -8.71 -28.45
CA ASN A 72 2.63 -9.07 -27.03
C ASN A 72 1.99 -7.96 -26.21
N VAL A 73 1.11 -8.32 -25.28
CA VAL A 73 0.51 -7.40 -24.32
C VAL A 73 0.61 -8.03 -22.94
N TYR A 74 1.06 -7.26 -21.96
CA TYR A 74 1.13 -7.60 -20.56
C TYR A 74 0.35 -6.57 -19.76
N PHE A 75 -0.48 -7.04 -18.85
CA PHE A 75 -1.19 -6.21 -17.90
C PHE A 75 -0.98 -6.79 -16.50
N ASP A 76 -0.76 -5.90 -15.54
CA ASP A 76 -0.57 -6.23 -14.14
C ASP A 76 -1.35 -5.21 -13.31
N ASN A 77 -2.17 -5.73 -12.42
CA ASN A 77 -2.92 -4.95 -11.46
C ASN A 77 -2.54 -5.45 -10.07
N SER A 78 -2.16 -4.52 -9.21
CA SER A 78 -1.75 -4.79 -7.86
C SER A 78 -2.60 -3.95 -6.90
N TRP A 79 -2.84 -4.50 -5.72
CA TRP A 79 -3.46 -3.83 -4.59
C TRP A 79 -2.50 -3.91 -3.43
N ARG A 80 -2.19 -2.77 -2.82
CA ARG A 80 -1.27 -2.68 -1.71
C ARG A 80 -1.93 -1.93 -0.57
N TYR A 81 -1.84 -2.50 0.63
CA TYR A 81 -2.20 -1.84 1.88
C TYR A 81 -1.02 -1.94 2.83
N TRP A 82 -0.64 -0.83 3.45
CA TRP A 82 0.52 -0.77 4.34
C TRP A 82 0.16 -0.04 5.63
N ASN A 83 0.18 -0.77 6.74
CA ASN A 83 0.21 -0.17 8.07
C ASN A 83 1.67 0.15 8.44
N ALA A 84 2.04 1.43 8.36
CA ALA A 84 3.42 1.88 8.53
C ALA A 84 3.70 2.22 10.00
N SER A 85 3.70 1.18 10.83
CA SER A 85 3.96 1.31 12.26
C SER A 85 5.39 1.72 12.55
N LEU A 86 5.55 2.67 13.46
CA LEU A 86 6.83 3.29 13.80
C LEU A 86 7.04 3.26 15.32
N VAL A 87 8.26 2.98 15.74
CA VAL A 87 8.66 3.14 17.15
C VAL A 87 8.38 4.60 17.57
N GLY A 88 7.79 4.79 18.74
CA GLY A 88 7.48 6.14 19.24
C GLY A 88 6.13 6.70 18.76
N VAL A 89 5.33 5.93 18.03
CA VAL A 89 3.98 6.33 17.59
C VAL A 89 3.03 5.18 17.90
N SER A 90 1.88 5.45 18.51
CA SER A 90 0.86 4.42 18.75
C SER A 90 0.09 4.10 17.46
N SER A 91 -0.42 2.88 17.37
CA SER A 91 -1.12 2.33 16.20
C SER A 91 -2.26 3.21 15.66
N GLU A 92 -3.02 3.87 16.55
CA GLU A 92 -4.09 4.79 16.18
C GLU A 92 -3.61 6.14 15.62
N SER A 93 -2.33 6.45 15.82
CA SER A 93 -1.66 7.67 15.39
C SER A 93 -0.73 7.46 14.19
N GLU A 94 -0.65 6.22 13.67
CA GLU A 94 0.23 5.83 12.58
C GLU A 94 -0.27 6.23 11.19
N GLN A 95 0.65 6.18 10.23
CA GLN A 95 0.35 6.33 8.81
C GLN A 95 -0.13 4.99 8.24
N LYS A 96 -1.20 5.06 7.46
CA LYS A 96 -1.80 3.89 6.81
C LYS A 96 -1.93 4.23 5.35
N TYR A 97 -1.18 3.52 4.51
CA TYR A 97 -1.19 3.76 3.08
C TYR A 97 -2.04 2.72 2.37
N ASP A 98 -2.89 3.18 1.47
CA ASP A 98 -3.51 2.30 0.49
C ASP A 98 -3.32 2.83 -0.93
N PHE A 99 -3.21 1.87 -1.84
CA PHE A 99 -2.82 2.04 -3.22
C PHE A 99 -3.94 1.47 -4.08
N PRO A 100 -5.07 2.18 -4.19
CA PRO A 100 -6.28 1.67 -4.82
C PRO A 100 -6.11 1.53 -6.34
N ARG A 101 -5.19 2.30 -6.92
CA ARG A 101 -4.83 2.24 -8.33
C ARG A 101 -3.34 1.97 -8.43
N LEU A 102 -2.97 0.72 -8.68
CA LEU A 102 -1.58 0.34 -8.95
C LEU A 102 -1.57 -0.67 -10.08
N TRP A 103 -1.36 -0.20 -11.31
CA TRP A 103 -1.33 -1.07 -12.47
C TRP A 103 -0.28 -0.64 -13.49
N GLN A 104 0.07 -1.57 -14.35
CA GLN A 104 0.97 -1.35 -15.47
C GLN A 104 0.50 -2.15 -16.68
N VAL A 105 0.67 -1.56 -17.85
CA VAL A 105 0.44 -2.21 -19.13
C VAL A 105 1.67 -2.02 -19.99
N THR A 106 2.14 -3.10 -20.62
CA THR A 106 3.18 -3.02 -21.64
C THR A 106 2.73 -3.78 -22.87
N GLY A 107 3.08 -3.24 -24.02
CA GLY A 107 2.66 -3.76 -25.32
C GLY A 107 3.82 -3.71 -26.30
N GLY A 108 3.76 -4.58 -27.29
CA GLY A 108 4.80 -4.68 -28.28
C GLY A 108 4.40 -5.37 -29.55
N TRP A 109 5.07 -5.00 -30.62
CA TRP A 109 4.99 -5.64 -31.93
C TRP A 109 6.38 -5.91 -32.48
N SER A 110 6.59 -7.04 -33.14
CA SER A 110 7.82 -7.35 -33.83
C SER A 110 7.55 -7.98 -35.21
N SER A 111 8.33 -7.59 -36.21
CA SER A 111 8.22 -8.11 -37.58
C SER A 111 9.57 -8.25 -38.30
N PRO A 112 9.96 -9.46 -38.75
CA PRO A 112 11.04 -9.63 -39.72
C PRO A 112 10.53 -9.18 -41.10
N VAL A 113 10.74 -7.91 -41.39
CA VAL A 113 10.35 -7.28 -42.65
C VAL A 113 11.18 -7.80 -43.83
N SER A 114 12.41 -8.28 -43.57
CA SER A 114 13.23 -9.03 -44.53
C SER A 114 14.13 -10.05 -43.82
N ASN A 115 14.88 -10.86 -44.59
CA ASN A 115 15.84 -11.83 -44.04
C ASN A 115 17.04 -11.17 -43.31
N LYS A 116 17.17 -9.85 -43.37
CA LYS A 116 18.26 -9.09 -42.75
C LYS A 116 17.76 -7.96 -41.85
N MET A 117 16.45 -7.79 -41.69
CA MET A 117 15.88 -6.66 -40.96
C MET A 117 14.68 -7.09 -40.12
N LEU A 118 14.75 -6.76 -38.83
CA LEU A 118 13.71 -6.94 -37.84
C LEU A 118 13.33 -5.55 -37.31
N ILE A 119 12.03 -5.26 -37.32
CA ILE A 119 11.48 -4.12 -36.58
C ILE A 119 10.94 -4.65 -35.25
N ASP A 120 11.32 -4.00 -34.15
CA ASP A 120 10.74 -4.26 -32.84
C ASP A 120 10.30 -2.95 -32.19
N VAL A 121 9.05 -2.89 -31.78
CA VAL A 121 8.44 -1.73 -31.12
C VAL A 121 7.85 -2.18 -29.80
N ARG A 122 8.12 -1.41 -28.74
CA ARG A 122 7.63 -1.63 -27.38
C ARG A 122 7.18 -0.31 -26.78
N GLY A 123 6.11 -0.35 -25.99
CA GLY A 123 5.60 0.79 -25.23
C GLY A 123 4.93 0.32 -23.96
N GLY A 124 4.77 1.23 -23.00
CA GLY A 124 4.14 0.89 -21.73
C GLY A 124 3.66 2.10 -20.97
N MET A 125 2.75 1.85 -20.04
CA MET A 125 2.20 2.84 -19.13
C MET A 125 2.09 2.23 -17.75
N HIS A 126 2.27 3.07 -16.74
CA HIS A 126 2.12 2.72 -15.35
C HIS A 126 1.31 3.82 -14.67
N LYS A 127 0.45 3.43 -13.73
CA LYS A 127 -0.33 4.35 -12.92
C LYS A 127 -0.34 3.87 -11.49
N GLU A 128 0.00 4.79 -10.59
CA GLU A 128 0.00 4.57 -9.15
C GLU A 128 -0.68 5.76 -8.46
N ASP A 129 -1.61 5.46 -7.57
CA ASP A 129 -2.11 6.41 -6.58
C ASP A 129 -1.71 5.92 -5.19
N ILE A 130 -1.40 6.87 -4.32
CA ILE A 130 -0.98 6.61 -2.94
C ILE A 130 -1.81 7.52 -2.06
N PHE A 131 -2.53 6.96 -1.10
CA PHE A 131 -3.31 7.75 -0.15
C PHE A 131 -2.91 7.36 1.27
N ASN A 132 -2.69 8.35 2.12
CA ASN A 132 -2.46 8.14 3.55
C ASN A 132 -3.80 8.13 4.29
N PHE A 133 -4.54 7.03 4.20
CA PHE A 133 -5.90 6.96 4.72
C PHE A 133 -5.98 7.18 6.23
N TYR A 134 -6.93 8.03 6.59
CA TYR A 134 -7.61 8.01 7.88
C TYR A 134 -8.80 7.05 7.84
N ASP A 135 -9.47 6.84 8.96
CA ASP A 135 -10.82 6.24 8.94
C ASP A 135 -11.68 7.00 7.91
N PRO A 136 -12.19 6.33 6.86
CA PRO A 136 -12.97 6.98 5.81
C PRO A 136 -14.29 7.56 6.32
N ASP A 137 -14.72 7.21 7.55
CA ASP A 137 -15.90 7.80 8.16
C ASP A 137 -15.66 9.29 8.53
N PRO A 138 -16.35 10.25 7.89
CA PRO A 138 -16.27 11.65 8.27
C PRO A 138 -16.74 11.92 9.71
N ASN A 139 -17.45 10.99 10.35
CA ASN A 139 -17.86 11.04 11.75
C ASN A 139 -16.96 10.21 12.68
N GLY A 140 -15.85 9.64 12.17
CA GLY A 140 -14.94 8.82 12.94
C GLY A 140 -14.37 9.57 14.15
N VAL A 141 -14.45 8.95 15.33
CA VAL A 141 -14.03 9.53 16.62
C VAL A 141 -12.61 10.08 16.59
N TYR A 142 -11.74 9.43 15.81
CA TYR A 142 -10.35 9.83 15.70
C TYR A 142 -10.23 11.27 15.14
N ARG A 143 -11.11 11.72 14.22
CA ARG A 143 -11.03 13.07 13.60
C ARG A 143 -11.17 14.20 14.62
N ASN A 144 -11.75 13.89 15.77
CA ASN A 144 -12.01 14.83 16.85
C ASN A 144 -10.99 14.71 17.99
N LEU A 145 -10.02 13.79 17.89
CA LEU A 145 -8.97 13.64 18.89
C LEU A 145 -7.86 14.67 18.67
N ILE A 146 -7.36 15.20 19.78
CA ILE A 146 -6.16 16.04 19.81
C ILE A 146 -4.96 15.10 19.99
N GLY A 147 -4.05 15.09 19.01
CA GLY A 147 -2.82 14.33 19.10
C GLY A 147 -1.94 14.79 20.25
N VAL A 148 -1.39 13.83 20.99
CA VAL A 148 -0.53 14.06 22.16
C VAL A 148 0.89 13.62 21.84
N VAL A 149 1.86 14.44 22.21
CA VAL A 149 3.29 14.09 22.22
C VAL A 149 3.74 14.07 23.68
N GLU A 150 4.04 12.90 24.20
CA GLU A 150 4.63 12.70 25.51
C GLU A 150 6.16 12.60 25.36
N GLN A 151 6.92 13.34 26.17
CA GLN A 151 8.37 13.40 26.01
C GLN A 151 9.08 12.19 26.64
N ASN A 152 8.43 11.52 27.59
CA ASN A 152 8.97 10.34 28.25
C ASN A 152 7.85 9.40 28.70
N GLN A 153 7.29 8.65 27.76
CA GLN A 153 6.23 7.69 28.08
C GLN A 153 6.81 6.51 28.85
N VAL A 154 6.20 6.18 29.99
CA VAL A 154 6.60 5.04 30.83
C VAL A 154 5.47 4.02 30.85
N ILE A 155 5.80 2.77 30.54
CA ILE A 155 4.89 1.64 30.64
C ILE A 155 5.20 0.89 31.94
N PRO A 156 4.22 0.74 32.86
CA PRO A 156 4.41 -0.02 34.09
C PRO A 156 4.94 -1.44 33.81
N GLY A 157 6.00 -1.84 34.52
CA GLY A 157 6.63 -3.15 34.37
C GLY A 157 7.59 -3.30 33.18
N ILE A 158 7.68 -2.30 32.29
CA ILE A 158 8.55 -2.33 31.09
C ILE A 158 9.60 -1.22 31.14
N GLY A 159 9.20 -0.01 31.53
CA GLY A 159 10.08 1.15 31.60
C GLY A 159 9.74 2.23 30.58
N SER A 160 10.69 3.15 30.34
CA SER A 160 10.50 4.24 29.39
C SER A 160 10.62 3.76 27.95
N ILE A 161 9.71 4.23 27.10
CA ILE A 161 9.76 4.08 25.63
C ILE A 161 10.14 5.39 24.93
N GLY A 162 10.58 6.40 25.69
CA GLY A 162 11.02 7.69 25.19
C GLY A 162 9.87 8.58 24.71
N THR A 163 10.17 9.43 23.72
CA THR A 163 9.18 10.33 23.12
C THR A 163 8.14 9.52 22.36
N PHE A 164 6.87 9.74 22.71
CA PHE A 164 5.76 8.94 22.22
C PHE A 164 4.60 9.80 21.72
N ARG A 165 4.06 9.48 20.54
CA ARG A 165 2.89 10.15 19.95
C ARG A 165 1.69 9.24 19.98
N TYR A 166 0.56 9.73 20.47
CA TYR A 166 -0.66 8.94 20.59
C TYR A 166 -1.93 9.81 20.57
N ARG A 167 -3.10 9.17 20.72
CA ARG A 167 -4.42 9.82 20.78
C ARG A 167 -4.77 10.56 19.47
N GLY A 168 -4.89 9.80 18.39
CA GLY A 168 -5.19 10.34 17.06
C GLY A 168 -3.95 10.87 16.36
N ARG A 169 -4.06 11.25 15.08
CA ARG A 169 -2.89 11.67 14.29
C ARG A 169 -2.39 13.04 14.77
N SER A 170 -1.21 13.05 15.39
CA SER A 170 -0.50 14.25 15.87
C SER A 170 0.01 15.18 14.75
N ASN A 171 -0.21 14.88 13.47
CA ASN A 171 0.28 15.70 12.38
C ASN A 171 -0.71 16.83 12.06
N THR A 172 -0.56 17.98 12.73
CA THR A 172 -1.22 19.23 12.30
C THR A 172 -0.65 19.77 10.97
N ASN A 173 0.44 19.18 10.45
CA ASN A 173 1.21 19.70 9.31
C ASN A 173 1.56 18.58 8.30
N ASP A 174 0.58 17.79 7.84
CA ASP A 174 0.78 16.70 6.86
C ASP A 174 1.07 17.20 5.43
N THR A 175 1.98 18.17 5.27
CA THR A 175 2.59 18.57 4.00
C THR A 175 3.99 17.97 3.80
N GLY A 176 4.48 17.17 4.76
CA GLY A 176 5.91 16.90 4.92
C GLY A 176 6.48 15.60 4.35
N ILE A 177 5.70 14.52 4.16
CA ILE A 177 6.29 13.24 3.67
C ILE A 177 5.43 12.40 2.72
N ALA A 178 4.18 12.79 2.47
CA ALA A 178 3.43 12.35 1.29
C ALA A 178 2.38 13.42 0.96
N ALA A 179 2.67 14.25 -0.04
CA ALA A 179 1.74 15.25 -0.59
C ALA A 179 0.60 14.59 -1.40
N ASN A 180 -0.10 13.61 -0.82
CA ASN A 180 -1.27 12.96 -1.43
C ASN A 180 -2.40 12.76 -0.40
N ASP A 181 -2.68 13.79 0.39
CA ASP A 181 -4.02 13.97 0.98
C ASP A 181 -4.98 14.39 -0.15
N GLN A 182 -5.23 13.44 -1.06
CA GLN A 182 -6.29 13.55 -2.05
C GLN A 182 -7.56 13.12 -1.30
N ILE A 183 -8.29 14.10 -0.78
CA ILE A 183 -9.70 13.91 -0.41
C ILE A 183 -10.38 13.26 -1.62
N LEU A 184 -11.06 12.13 -1.42
CA LEU A 184 -11.95 11.55 -2.42
C LEU A 184 -12.96 12.64 -2.82
N THR A 185 -12.70 13.31 -3.94
CA THR A 185 -13.74 14.05 -4.64
C THR A 185 -14.47 13.01 -5.48
N ASP A 186 -15.67 12.67 -5.05
CA ASP A 186 -16.62 11.91 -5.85
C ASP A 186 -16.92 12.71 -7.14
N ASP A 187 -16.30 12.31 -8.25
CA ASP A 187 -16.67 12.66 -9.63
C ASP A 187 -16.60 11.39 -10.51
#